data_AF-A0A9D3Z264-F1
#
_entry.id   AF-A0A9D3Z264-F1
#
_cell.length_a   1.000
_cell.length_b   1.000
_cell.length_c   1.000
_cell.angle_alpha   90.00
_cell.angle_beta   90.00
_cell.angle_gamma   90.00
#
_symmetry.space_group_name_H-M   'P 1'
#
loop_
_entity.id
_entity.type
_entity.pdbx_description
1 polymer ?
#
loop_
_entity_poly.entity_id
_entity_poly.type
_entity_poly.pdbx_seq_one_letter_code
_entity_poly.pdbx_strand_id
1 'polypeptide(L)'
;MIISRQVEEVTRRYYGVDRTGDTISRYNIRLRLSILDGVRNMYYEFAAKKAAEIVELQQRVLDVISHSDVLLDGSDSQMSADDISVT
;
A
#
# COMPACT_ATOMS: atom_id res chain seq x y z
N MET A 1 1.36 15.44 -3.30
CA MET A 1 -0.05 14.97 -3.36
C MET A 1 -0.97 16.17 -3.54
N ILE A 2 -1.89 16.13 -4.51
CA ILE A 2 -2.84 17.22 -4.81
C ILE A 2 -3.73 17.57 -3.60
N ILE A 3 -4.08 16.56 -2.78
CA ILE A 3 -4.94 16.73 -1.61
C ILE A 3 -4.27 17.55 -0.51
N SER A 4 -2.99 17.31 -0.23
CA SER A 4 -2.24 18.07 0.78
C SER A 4 -2.22 19.57 0.44
N ARG A 5 -2.09 19.89 -0.85
CA ARG A 5 -2.13 21.28 -1.34
C ARG A 5 -3.52 21.90 -1.20
N GLN A 6 -4.59 21.14 -1.45
CA GLN A 6 -5.97 21.62 -1.26
C GLN A 6 -6.31 21.82 0.22
N VAL A 7 -5.81 20.95 1.10
CA VAL A 7 -5.92 21.11 2.56
C VAL A 7 -5.25 22.42 2.98
N GLU A 8 -4.00 22.66 2.59
CA GLU A 8 -3.28 23.91 2.93
C GLU A 8 -3.99 25.16 2.42
N GLU A 9 -4.59 25.09 1.23
CA GLU A 9 -5.32 26.21 0.65
C GLU A 9 -6.61 26.53 1.43
N VAL A 10 -7.36 25.51 1.82
CA VAL A 10 -8.58 25.68 2.63
C VAL A 10 -8.23 26.15 4.04
N THR A 11 -7.15 25.64 4.64
CA THR A 11 -6.64 26.10 5.94
C THR A 11 -6.21 27.56 5.89
N ARG A 12 -5.51 27.99 4.83
CA ARG A 12 -5.16 29.41 4.64
C ARG A 12 -6.38 30.33 4.56
N ARG A 13 -7.41 29.90 3.81
CA ARG A 13 -8.67 30.66 3.71
C ARG A 13 -9.44 30.66 5.04
N TYR A 14 -9.38 29.57 5.81
CA TYR A 14 -9.95 29.51 7.15
C TYR A 14 -9.35 30.55 8.09
N TYR A 15 -8.02 30.60 8.20
CA TYR A 15 -7.33 31.61 9.01
C TYR A 15 -7.55 33.04 8.52
N GLY A 16 -7.77 33.23 7.21
CA GLY A 16 -8.12 34.53 6.64
C GLY A 16 -9.52 35.02 7.02
N VAL A 17 -10.49 34.12 7.17
CA VAL A 17 -11.91 34.44 7.46
C VAL A 17 -12.18 34.63 8.96
N ASP A 18 -11.31 34.11 9.83
CA ASP A 18 -11.42 34.33 11.28
C ASP A 18 -11.30 35.83 11.65
N ARG A 19 -10.73 36.65 10.76
CA ARG A 19 -10.67 38.12 10.90
C ARG A 19 -11.96 38.86 10.54
N THR A 20 -12.90 38.22 9.85
CA THR A 20 -14.09 38.89 9.27
C THR A 20 -15.36 38.71 10.11
N GLY A 21 -15.33 37.91 11.18
CA GLY A 21 -16.40 37.82 12.18
C GLY A 21 -17.74 37.19 11.73
N ASP A 22 -17.86 36.78 10.46
CA ASP A 22 -19.11 36.31 9.90
C ASP A 22 -19.37 34.81 10.17
N THR A 23 -20.48 34.51 10.84
CA THR A 23 -20.82 33.19 11.37
C THR A 23 -21.18 32.19 10.26
N ILE A 24 -21.77 32.66 9.16
CA ILE A 24 -22.10 31.82 7.99
C ILE A 24 -20.83 31.35 7.29
N SER A 25 -19.89 32.28 7.08
CA SER A 25 -18.59 32.01 6.47
C SER A 25 -17.77 31.00 7.30
N ARG A 26 -17.79 31.11 8.64
CA ARG A 26 -17.15 30.13 9.53
C ARG A 26 -17.74 28.73 9.39
N TYR A 27 -19.06 28.61 9.33
CA TYR A 27 -19.74 27.32 9.19
C TYR A 27 -19.43 26.67 7.83
N ASN A 28 -19.39 27.47 6.76
CA ASN A 28 -19.04 26.99 5.43
C ASN A 28 -17.62 26.40 5.39
N ILE A 29 -16.66 27.06 6.03
CA ILE A 29 -15.28 26.58 6.03
C ILE A 29 -15.13 25.35 6.94
N ARG A 30 -15.83 25.30 8.08
CA ARG A 30 -15.85 24.12 8.93
C ARG A 30 -16.39 22.90 8.18
N LEU A 31 -17.46 23.07 7.41
CA LEU A 31 -18.01 22.01 6.57
C LEU A 31 -17.01 21.55 5.50
N ARG A 32 -16.35 22.48 4.82
CA ARG A 32 -15.29 22.17 3.84
C ARG A 32 -14.12 21.42 4.45
N LEU A 33 -13.72 21.79 5.67
CA LEU A 33 -12.66 21.11 6.40
C LEU A 33 -13.03 19.67 6.76
N SER A 34 -14.25 19.45 7.27
CA SER A 34 -14.75 18.09 7.56
C SER A 34 -14.81 17.20 6.31
N ILE A 35 -15.22 17.75 5.16
CA ILE A 35 -15.21 17.02 3.88
C ILE A 35 -13.78 16.65 3.49
N LEU A 36 -12.84 17.60 3.56
CA LEU A 36 -11.43 17.36 3.22
C LEU A 36 -10.79 16.30 4.11
N ASP A 37 -11.08 16.32 5.41
CA ASP A 37 -10.58 15.32 6.34
C ASP A 37 -11.17 13.93 6.07
N GLY A 38 -12.46 13.85 5.73
CA GLY A 38 -13.10 12.59 5.30
C GLY A 38 -12.47 12.02 4.02
N VAL A 39 -12.27 12.87 3.00
CA VAL A 39 -11.60 12.47 1.75
C VAL A 39 -10.17 12.01 2.04
N ARG A 40 -9.43 12.75 2.86
CA ARG A 40 -8.06 12.37 3.24
C ARG A 40 -8.02 11.01 3.92
N ASN A 41 -8.92 10.76 4.86
CA ASN A 41 -8.98 9.48 5.56
C ASN A 41 -9.28 8.31 4.60
N MET A 42 -10.21 8.50 3.67
CA MET A 42 -10.52 7.52 2.64
C MET A 42 -9.30 7.19 1.75
N TYR A 43 -8.51 8.20 1.37
CA TYR A 43 -7.28 7.97 0.61
C TYR A 43 -6.22 7.21 1.41
N TYR A 44 -6.10 7.48 2.72
CA TYR A 44 -5.19 6.73 3.58
C TYR A 44 -5.62 5.27 3.73
N GLU A 45 -6.91 5.02 3.95
CA GLU A 45 -7.44 3.65 4.00
C GLU A 45 -7.25 2.91 2.67
N PHE A 46 -7.48 3.59 1.55
CA PHE A 46 -7.25 3.02 0.23
C PHE A 46 -5.78 2.64 0.01
N ALA A 47 -4.85 3.53 0.35
CA ALA A 47 -3.42 3.28 0.24
C ALA A 47 -2.98 2.13 1.16
N ALA A 48 -3.49 2.09 2.40
CA ALA A 48 -3.21 1.02 3.35
C ALA A 48 -3.72 -0.34 2.84
N LYS A 49 -4.95 -0.38 2.31
CA LYS A 49 -5.53 -1.59 1.72
C LYS A 49 -4.72 -2.08 0.52
N LYS A 50 -4.29 -1.17 -0.36
CA LYS A 50 -3.45 -1.52 -1.52
C LYS A 50 -2.08 -2.05 -1.10
N ALA A 51 -1.47 -1.47 -0.07
CA ALA A 51 -0.22 -1.99 0.47
C ALA A 51 -0.39 -3.41 1.05
N ALA A 52 -1.48 -3.65 1.79
CA ALA A 52 -1.80 -4.99 2.30
C ALA A 52 -2.00 -6.02 1.17
N GLU A 53 -2.74 -5.66 0.11
CA GLU A 53 -2.92 -6.51 -1.08
C GLU A 53 -1.58 -6.85 -1.75
N ILE A 54 -0.66 -5.89 -1.85
CA ILE A 54 0.68 -6.12 -2.41
C ILE A 54 1.48 -7.09 -1.55
N VAL A 55 1.47 -6.90 -0.22
CA VAL A 55 2.17 -7.80 0.71
C VAL A 55 1.61 -9.23 0.63
N GLU A 56 0.29 -9.38 0.55
CA GLU A 56 -0.37 -10.68 0.38
C GLU A 56 0.04 -11.36 -0.94
N LEU A 57 0.13 -10.59 -2.03
CA LEU A 57 0.61 -11.10 -3.32
C LEU A 57 2.08 -11.50 -3.27
N GLN A 58 2.92 -10.71 -2.62
CA GLN A 58 4.34 -11.03 -2.42
C GLN A 58 4.52 -12.34 -1.64
N GLN A 59 3.74 -12.54 -0.58
CA GLN A 59 3.77 -13.78 0.19
C GLN A 59 3.36 -14.98 -0.67
N ARG A 60 2.27 -14.87 -1.44
CA ARG A 60 1.85 -15.94 -2.35
C ARG A 60 2.90 -16.28 -3.40
N VAL A 61 3.57 -15.28 -3.96
CA VAL A 61 4.66 -15.51 -4.92
C VAL A 61 5.82 -16.23 -4.25
N LEU A 62 6.20 -15.82 -3.04
CA LEU A 62 7.25 -16.48 -2.27
C LEU A 62 6.90 -17.94 -1.96
N ASP A 63 5.66 -18.22 -1.55
CA ASP A 63 5.20 -19.58 -1.24
C ASP A 63 5.25 -20.48 -2.48
N VAL A 64 4.91 -19.96 -3.66
CA VAL A 64 4.99 -20.67 -4.94
C VAL A 64 6.45 -20.96 -5.32
N ILE A 65 7.34 -19.98 -5.19
CA ILE A 65 8.78 -20.15 -5.46
C ILE A 65 9.38 -21.21 -4.54
N SER A 66 9.06 -21.13 -3.24
CA SER A 66 9.51 -22.12 -2.25
C SER A 66 8.98 -23.52 -2.57
N HIS A 67 7.75 -23.67 -3.10
CA HIS A 67 7.23 -24.97 -3.51
C HIS A 67 7.89 -25.49 -4.79
N SER A 68 8.33 -24.61 -5.71
CA SER A 68 9.03 -25.03 -6.93
C SER A 68 10.47 -25.46 -6.69
N ASP A 69 11.19 -24.84 -5.74
CA ASP A 69 12.58 -25.24 -5.43
C ASP A 69 12.65 -26.64 -4.79
N VAL A 70 11.61 -27.07 -4.07
CA VAL A 70 11.53 -28.42 -3.47
C VAL A 70 11.37 -29.52 -4.54
N LEU A 71 10.96 -29.19 -5.77
CA LEU A 71 10.83 -30.17 -6.86
C LEU A 71 12.11 -30.37 -7.67
N LEU A 72 13.15 -29.55 -7.48
CA LEU A 72 14.43 -29.67 -8.20
C LEU A 72 15.51 -30.43 -7.41
N ASP A 73 15.38 -30.56 -6.09
CA ASP A 73 16.34 -31.30 -5.23
C ASP A 73 16.10 -32.83 -5.20
N GLY A 74 15.10 -33.32 -5.95
CA GLY A 74 14.72 -34.74 -5.97
C GLY A 74 15.28 -35.58 -7.14
N SER A 75 16.06 -35.00 -8.06
CA SER A 75 16.48 -35.68 -9.30
C SER A 75 17.94 -36.12 -9.38
N ASP A 76 18.80 -35.76 -8.41
CA ASP A 76 20.21 -36.18 -8.41
C ASP A 76 20.51 -37.15 -7.26
N SER A 77 20.03 -38.39 -7.39
CA SER A 77 20.49 -39.49 -6.54
C SER A 77 20.46 -40.84 -7.27
N GLN A 78 21.66 -41.27 -7.64
CA GLN A 78 22.11 -42.65 -7.87
C GLN A 78 21.69 -43.36 -9.17
N MET A 79 22.57 -43.34 -10.17
CA MET A 79 22.99 -44.59 -10.83
C MET A 79 24.48 -44.79 -10.57
N SER A 80 24.79 -45.76 -9.71
CA SER A 80 26.14 -46.19 -9.34
C SER A 80 27.03 -46.44 -10.56
N ALA A 81 28.26 -45.97 -10.45
CA ALA A 81 29.39 -46.59 -11.10
C ALA A 81 29.58 -48.00 -10.51
N ASP A 82 29.37 -49.02 -11.32
CA ASP A 82 30.00 -50.35 -11.20
C ASP A 82 29.56 -51.17 -12.43
N ASP A 83 30.41 -51.21 -13.47
CA ASP A 83 30.86 -52.45 -14.11
C ASP A 83 31.78 -52.12 -15.31
N ILE A 84 33.07 -51.90 -15.02
CA ILE A 84 34.13 -52.16 -16.00
C ILE A 84 35.25 -52.90 -15.26
N SER A 85 35.00 -54.15 -14.86
CA SER A 85 36.08 -55.07 -14.56
C SER A 85 36.61 -55.65 -15.86
N VAL A 86 37.84 -55.26 -16.18
CA VAL A 86 38.73 -55.89 -17.15
C VAL A 86 38.88 -57.38 -16.81
N THR A 87 38.65 -58.25 -17.80
CA THR A 87 39.48 -59.45 -18.09
C THR A 87 39.30 -59.82 -19.56
#